data_AF-A0A3A6FDZ5-F1
#
_entry.id   AF-A0A3A6FDZ5-F1
#
_cell.length_a   1.000
_cell.length_b   1.000
_cell.length_c   1.000
_cell.angle_alpha   90.00
_cell.angle_beta   90.00
_cell.angle_gamma   90.00
#
_symmetry.space_group_name_H-M   'P 1'
#
loop_
_entity.id
_entity.type
_entity.pdbx_description
1 polymer ?
#
loop_
_entity_poly.entity_id
_entity_poly.type
_entity_poly.pdbx_seq_one_letter_code
_entity_poly.pdbx_strand_id
1 'polypeptide(L)'
;MLKLIKMDLYRMFHTKAFYIIWIILGAAVIFSTTMSKEDYQYMQEEAAKGQLETVSEEGTLNFGLSVSLPTKPEEKVTIFDQIFANMQSKFIALFLVIFTVLFSTADLTSGYIKNIGGQVKDRGSLILSKAIVLLLYTVLTLFLYLGIQAVCQYAVFGASKWGNMEMFWRYFGTETILHYSLVLLCMAMAIILKSNMLSMTLSVCMCLNVLILVYSLVDKVLHDMGVKNFSFIEHTVSGKISLLSMTPKASECVNALGIAGVFGILAIFLTVLVFRRRDI
;
A
#
# COMPACT_ATOMS: atom_id res chain seq x y z
N MET A 1 4.49 12.33 24.82
CA MET A 1 3.91 12.04 23.50
C MET A 1 4.09 13.17 22.50
N LEU A 2 3.44 14.33 22.64
CA LEU A 2 3.50 15.40 21.62
C LEU A 2 4.92 15.86 21.25
N LYS A 3 5.85 15.98 22.22
CA LYS A 3 7.26 16.31 21.95
C LYS A 3 7.96 15.25 21.07
N LEU A 4 7.65 13.98 21.26
CA LEU A 4 8.20 12.88 20.46
C LEU A 4 7.65 12.94 19.04
N ILE A 5 6.34 13.14 18.90
CA ILE A 5 5.69 13.29 17.58
C ILE A 5 6.30 14.47 16.83
N LYS A 6 6.47 15.62 17.49
CA LYS A 6 7.10 16.81 16.89
C LYS A 6 8.54 16.51 16.42
N MET A 7 9.32 15.80 17.23
CA MET A 7 10.68 15.39 16.90
C MET A 7 10.70 14.47 15.69
N ASP A 8 9.89 13.41 15.68
CA ASP A 8 9.83 12.46 14.58
C ASP A 8 9.29 13.10 13.30
N LEU A 9 8.30 13.99 13.41
CA LEU A 9 7.75 14.74 12.28
C LEU A 9 8.80 15.69 11.69
N TYR A 10 9.54 16.42 12.53
CA TYR A 10 10.65 17.26 12.08
C TYR A 10 11.68 16.45 11.30
N ARG A 11 12.05 15.27 11.82
CA ARG A 11 13.01 14.38 11.18
C ARG A 11 12.50 13.81 9.86
N MET A 12 11.23 13.42 9.80
CA MET A 12 10.58 12.95 8.57
C MET A 12 10.76 13.98 7.44
N PHE A 13 10.41 15.25 7.70
CA PHE A 13 10.54 16.32 6.71
C PHE A 13 11.97 16.78 6.41
N HIS A 14 12.96 16.42 7.23
CA HIS A 14 14.37 16.76 6.98
C HIS A 14 15.20 15.60 6.42
N THR A 15 14.59 14.42 6.27
CA THR A 15 15.30 13.25 5.74
C THR A 15 15.28 13.27 4.22
N LYS A 16 16.45 13.15 3.58
CA LYS A 16 16.57 13.10 2.10
C LYS A 16 15.71 12.01 1.47
N ALA A 17 15.60 10.85 2.14
CA ALA A 17 14.80 9.71 1.67
C ALA A 17 13.32 10.06 1.42
N PHE A 18 12.74 10.95 2.23
CA PHE A 18 11.35 11.40 2.05
C PHE A 18 11.16 12.04 0.67
N TYR A 19 12.00 13.03 0.34
CA TYR A 19 11.92 13.75 -0.93
C TYR A 19 12.31 12.88 -2.13
N ILE A 20 13.35 12.05 -1.99
CA ILE A 20 13.78 11.14 -3.06
C ILE A 20 12.64 10.17 -3.41
N ILE A 21 11.96 9.59 -2.41
CA ILE A 21 10.84 8.68 -2.65
C ILE A 21 9.67 9.41 -3.33
N TRP A 22 9.37 10.64 -2.94
CA TRP A 22 8.31 11.43 -3.59
C TRP A 22 8.65 11.78 -5.04
N ILE A 23 9.91 12.09 -5.36
CA ILE A 23 10.36 12.34 -6.73
C ILE A 23 10.24 11.07 -7.57
N ILE A 24 10.72 9.92 -7.06
CA ILE A 24 10.63 8.64 -7.77
C ILE A 24 9.16 8.23 -7.93
N LEU A 25 8.33 8.42 -6.90
CA LEU A 25 6.88 8.18 -6.98
C LEU A 25 6.28 9.00 -8.13
N GLY A 26 6.57 10.29 -8.23
CA GLY A 26 6.07 11.14 -9.32
C GLY A 26 6.48 10.63 -10.70
N ALA A 27 7.76 10.29 -10.89
CA ALA A 27 8.24 9.71 -12.14
C ALA A 27 7.58 8.36 -12.47
N ALA A 28 7.38 7.51 -11.46
CA ALA A 28 6.76 6.21 -11.61
C ALA A 28 5.26 6.32 -11.94
N VAL A 29 4.55 7.31 -11.39
CA VAL A 29 3.14 7.60 -11.72
C VAL A 29 3.00 8.07 -13.17
N ILE A 30 3.89 8.94 -13.63
CA ILE A 30 3.94 9.37 -15.03
C ILE A 30 4.12 8.14 -15.93
N PHE A 31 5.12 7.31 -15.63
CA PHE A 31 5.41 6.09 -16.37
C PHE A 31 4.23 5.10 -16.40
N SER A 32 3.63 4.83 -15.23
CA SER A 32 2.44 3.98 -15.11
C SER A 32 1.28 4.51 -15.95
N THR A 33 1.01 5.82 -15.89
CA THR A 33 -0.10 6.44 -16.64
C THR A 33 0.15 6.36 -18.16
N THR A 34 1.39 6.56 -18.62
CA THR A 34 1.73 6.41 -20.03
C THR A 34 1.59 4.97 -20.50
N MET A 35 2.03 3.99 -19.69
CA MET A 35 1.87 2.57 -20.03
C MET A 35 0.39 2.16 -20.06
N SER A 36 -0.41 2.60 -19.09
CA SER A 36 -1.86 2.34 -19.09
C SER A 36 -2.58 2.91 -20.32
N LYS A 37 -2.06 3.99 -20.93
CA LYS A 37 -2.60 4.50 -22.20
C LYS A 37 -2.27 3.58 -23.37
N GLU A 38 -1.03 3.11 -23.48
CA GLU A 38 -0.63 2.17 -24.54
C GLU A 38 -1.43 0.86 -24.42
N ASP A 39 -1.55 0.31 -23.21
CA ASP A 39 -2.37 -0.89 -22.94
C ASP A 39 -3.84 -0.66 -23.33
N TYR A 40 -4.40 0.51 -23.03
CA TYR A 40 -5.76 0.86 -23.40
C TYR A 40 -5.96 1.00 -24.92
N GLN A 41 -4.97 1.54 -25.64
CA GLN A 41 -5.02 1.63 -27.10
C GLN A 41 -4.91 0.23 -27.74
N TYR A 42 -4.03 -0.61 -27.21
CA TYR A 42 -3.91 -2.00 -27.63
C TYR A 42 -5.23 -2.77 -27.45
N MET A 43 -5.87 -2.66 -26.28
CA MET A 43 -7.18 -3.25 -26.03
C MET A 43 -8.26 -2.74 -27.00
N GLN A 44 -8.25 -1.45 -27.36
CA GLN A 44 -9.18 -0.91 -28.35
C GLN A 44 -8.95 -1.51 -29.75
N GLU A 45 -7.70 -1.67 -30.16
CA GLU A 45 -7.38 -2.27 -31.46
C GLU A 45 -7.81 -3.74 -31.55
N GLU A 46 -7.60 -4.52 -30.49
CA GLU A 46 -8.03 -5.92 -30.42
C GLU A 46 -9.56 -6.05 -30.37
N ALA A 47 -10.23 -5.16 -29.64
CA ALA A 47 -11.68 -5.08 -29.63
C ALA A 47 -12.23 -4.81 -31.05
N ALA A 48 -11.62 -3.88 -31.78
CA ALA A 48 -11.99 -3.56 -33.16
C ALA A 48 -11.74 -4.72 -34.14
N LYS A 49 -10.78 -5.59 -33.85
CA LYS A 49 -10.49 -6.82 -34.61
C LYS A 49 -11.39 -8.01 -34.23
N GLY A 50 -12.29 -7.85 -33.24
CA GLY A 50 -13.18 -8.91 -32.77
C GLY A 50 -12.48 -10.02 -31.97
N GLN A 51 -11.28 -9.76 -31.43
CA GLN A 51 -10.45 -10.73 -30.71
C GLN A 51 -10.45 -10.51 -29.19
N LEU A 52 -11.52 -9.91 -28.64
CA LEU A 52 -11.55 -9.54 -27.21
C LEU A 52 -11.42 -10.74 -26.25
N GLU A 53 -11.90 -11.93 -26.66
CA GLU A 53 -11.86 -13.15 -25.84
C GLU A 53 -10.43 -13.66 -25.60
N THR A 54 -9.48 -13.39 -26.50
CA THR A 54 -8.06 -13.80 -26.30
C THR A 54 -7.30 -12.95 -25.29
N VAL A 55 -7.85 -11.79 -24.88
CA VAL A 55 -7.21 -10.84 -23.95
C VAL A 55 -7.64 -11.09 -22.51
N SER A 56 -8.84 -11.63 -22.30
CA SER A 56 -9.50 -11.71 -20.99
C SER A 56 -9.28 -13.03 -20.25
N GLU A 57 -8.71 -14.06 -20.89
CA GLU A 57 -8.55 -15.41 -20.33
C GLU A 57 -7.09 -15.90 -20.23
N GLU A 58 -6.10 -15.02 -20.22
CA GLU A 58 -4.83 -15.44 -19.64
C GLU A 58 -4.95 -15.44 -18.11
N GLY A 59 -5.36 -16.60 -17.59
CA GLY A 59 -5.14 -17.04 -16.20
C GLY A 59 -3.66 -17.16 -15.87
N THR A 60 -2.85 -16.17 -16.23
CA THR A 60 -1.48 -16.02 -15.81
C THR A 60 -1.51 -15.52 -14.38
N LEU A 61 -0.96 -16.32 -13.47
CA LEU A 61 -0.62 -15.90 -12.12
C LEU A 61 0.20 -14.61 -12.22
N ASN A 62 -0.46 -13.46 -12.03
CA ASN A 62 0.11 -12.16 -12.35
C ASN A 62 1.19 -11.83 -11.31
N PHE A 63 2.42 -12.22 -11.61
CA PHE A 63 3.56 -12.11 -10.72
C PHE A 63 4.13 -10.70 -10.81
N GLY A 64 4.08 -9.96 -9.70
CA GLY A 64 4.59 -8.59 -9.64
C GLY A 64 3.49 -7.56 -9.41
N LEU A 65 3.62 -6.39 -10.03
CA LEU A 65 2.66 -5.29 -10.00
C LEU A 65 2.00 -5.19 -11.38
N SER A 66 0.74 -5.58 -11.49
CA SER A 66 -0.06 -5.44 -12.71
C SER A 66 -1.07 -4.32 -12.53
N VAL A 67 -0.96 -3.26 -13.34
CA VAL A 67 -1.90 -2.13 -13.33
C VAL A 67 -2.79 -2.26 -14.55
N SER A 68 -3.94 -2.92 -14.39
CA SER A 68 -4.94 -3.03 -15.45
C SER A 68 -6.08 -2.05 -15.21
N LEU A 69 -6.49 -1.34 -16.27
CA LEU A 69 -7.62 -0.43 -16.20
C LEU A 69 -8.93 -1.22 -16.16
N PRO A 70 -9.88 -0.86 -15.28
CA PRO A 70 -11.20 -1.50 -15.23
C PRO A 70 -12.12 -1.06 -16.38
N THR A 71 -11.69 -0.12 -17.23
CA THR A 71 -12.46 0.49 -18.31
C THR A 71 -12.61 -0.46 -19.50
N LYS A 72 -13.82 -0.60 -20.03
CA LYS A 72 -14.07 -1.38 -21.25
C LYS A 72 -13.58 -0.64 -22.49
N PRO A 73 -13.32 -1.35 -23.60
CA PRO A 73 -13.11 -0.71 -24.90
C PRO A 73 -14.27 0.26 -25.21
N GLU A 74 -13.96 1.39 -25.85
CA GLU A 74 -14.88 2.49 -26.21
C GLU A 74 -15.34 3.41 -25.05
N GLU A 75 -15.10 3.05 -23.79
CA GLU A 75 -15.39 3.93 -22.64
C GLU A 75 -14.20 4.86 -22.31
N LYS A 76 -14.46 6.15 -22.03
CA LYS A 76 -13.39 7.09 -21.64
C LYS A 76 -12.80 6.75 -20.27
N VAL A 77 -11.49 6.52 -20.22
CA VAL A 77 -10.72 6.31 -18.99
C VAL A 77 -10.83 7.53 -18.06
N THR A 78 -11.29 7.29 -16.83
CA THR A 78 -11.46 8.31 -15.80
C THR A 78 -10.25 8.39 -14.87
N ILE A 79 -10.13 9.50 -14.13
CA ILE A 79 -9.10 9.64 -13.08
C ILE A 79 -9.29 8.55 -12.01
N PHE A 80 -10.54 8.22 -11.68
CA PHE A 80 -10.84 7.17 -10.71
C PHE A 80 -10.38 5.78 -11.20
N ASP A 81 -10.56 5.43 -12.47
CA ASP A 81 -10.10 4.15 -13.03
C ASP A 81 -8.60 3.94 -12.82
N GLN A 82 -7.80 4.98 -13.08
CA GLN A 82 -6.35 4.93 -12.93
C GLN A 82 -5.91 4.90 -11.45
N ILE A 83 -6.61 5.63 -10.58
CA ILE A 83 -6.36 5.58 -9.13
C ILE A 83 -6.70 4.19 -8.58
N PHE A 84 -7.83 3.63 -8.98
CA PHE A 84 -8.26 2.30 -8.60
C PHE A 84 -7.22 1.25 -9.00
N ALA A 85 -6.81 1.23 -10.27
CA ALA A 85 -5.83 0.28 -10.78
C ALA A 85 -4.48 0.35 -10.02
N ASN A 86 -4.01 1.56 -9.72
CA ASN A 86 -2.74 1.77 -9.01
C ASN A 86 -2.82 1.44 -7.50
N MET A 87 -3.96 1.69 -6.85
CA MET A 87 -4.14 1.34 -5.44
C MET A 87 -4.34 -0.17 -5.27
N GLN A 88 -5.19 -0.79 -6.09
CA GLN A 88 -5.48 -2.21 -6.07
C GLN A 88 -4.23 -3.08 -6.33
N SER A 89 -3.39 -2.64 -7.27
CA SER A 89 -2.11 -3.28 -7.59
C SER A 89 -1.03 -3.07 -6.52
N LYS A 90 -1.28 -2.27 -5.47
CA LYS A 90 -0.31 -1.91 -4.43
C LYS A 90 0.90 -1.13 -4.96
N PHE A 91 0.77 -0.52 -6.13
CA PHE A 91 1.84 0.27 -6.75
C PHE A 91 2.32 1.39 -5.82
N ILE A 92 1.39 2.14 -5.23
CA ILE A 92 1.70 3.24 -4.30
C ILE A 92 2.18 2.69 -2.94
N ALA A 93 1.64 1.54 -2.53
CA ALA A 93 2.03 0.88 -1.29
C ALA A 93 3.53 0.56 -1.25
N LEU A 94 4.12 0.19 -2.39
CA LEU A 94 5.57 -0.06 -2.51
C LEU A 94 6.40 1.11 -1.99
N PHE A 95 6.08 2.34 -2.41
CA PHE A 95 6.78 3.54 -1.98
C PHE A 95 6.55 3.84 -0.49
N LEU A 96 5.32 3.62 -0.02
CA LEU A 96 4.97 3.79 1.39
C LEU A 96 5.78 2.86 2.29
N VAL A 97 5.87 1.57 1.94
CA VAL A 97 6.57 0.58 2.77
C VAL A 97 8.09 0.77 2.74
N ILE A 98 8.66 1.17 1.59
CA ILE A 98 10.09 1.49 1.46
C ILE A 98 10.45 2.62 2.43
N PHE A 99 9.72 3.73 2.40
CA PHE A 99 9.97 4.83 3.33
C PHE A 99 9.78 4.38 4.78
N THR A 100 8.74 3.59 5.04
CA THR A 100 8.42 3.08 6.38
C THR A 100 9.58 2.31 6.97
N VAL A 101 10.20 1.39 6.22
CA VAL A 101 11.36 0.62 6.69
C VAL A 101 12.52 1.57 6.99
N LEU A 102 12.86 2.47 6.07
CA LEU A 102 13.96 3.42 6.25
C LEU A 102 13.76 4.33 7.48
N PHE A 103 12.56 4.88 7.65
CA PHE A 103 12.23 5.80 8.73
C PHE A 103 12.13 5.09 10.09
N SER A 104 11.58 3.88 10.11
CA SER A 104 11.36 3.13 11.35
C SER A 104 12.67 2.63 11.95
N THR A 105 13.66 2.30 11.12
CA THR A 105 14.95 1.76 11.57
C THR A 105 16.05 2.81 11.68
N ALA A 106 15.85 4.03 11.17
CA ALA A 106 16.85 5.10 11.20
C ALA A 106 17.47 5.35 12.58
N ASP A 107 16.68 5.22 13.65
CA ASP A 107 17.16 5.39 15.04
C ASP A 107 18.08 4.28 15.50
N LEU A 108 17.75 3.06 15.08
CA LEU A 108 18.49 1.86 15.43
C LEU A 108 19.80 1.80 14.66
N THR A 109 19.78 2.17 13.39
CA THR A 109 20.95 2.08 12.50
C THR A 109 21.96 3.19 12.74
N SER A 110 21.50 4.39 13.09
CA SER A 110 22.39 5.51 13.43
C SER A 110 22.92 5.46 14.87
N GLY A 111 22.38 4.58 15.71
CA GLY A 111 22.66 4.57 17.15
C GLY A 111 22.02 5.73 17.92
N TYR A 112 21.29 6.64 17.26
CA TYR A 112 20.57 7.75 17.89
C TYR A 112 19.59 7.28 18.96
N ILE A 113 19.10 6.04 18.85
CA ILE A 113 18.26 5.40 19.86
C ILE A 113 18.88 5.43 21.27
N LYS A 114 20.21 5.38 21.41
CA LYS A 114 20.91 5.47 22.71
C LYS A 114 20.72 6.84 23.37
N ASN A 115 20.63 7.90 22.56
CA ASN A 115 20.48 9.27 23.04
C ASN A 115 19.05 9.56 23.51
N ILE A 116 18.04 9.02 22.80
CA ILE A 116 16.63 9.27 23.10
C ILE A 116 16.01 8.23 24.04
N GLY A 117 16.52 6.99 24.04
CA GLY A 117 15.94 5.86 24.77
C GLY A 117 16.02 6.00 26.29
N GLY A 118 17.00 6.71 26.81
CA GLY A 118 17.13 7.04 28.24
C GLY A 118 16.33 8.27 28.68
N GLN A 119 15.88 9.11 27.74
CA GLN A 119 15.14 10.35 28.02
C GLN A 119 13.61 10.13 28.11
N VAL A 120 13.13 8.95 27.71
CA VAL A 120 11.71 8.61 27.70
C VAL A 120 11.35 7.67 28.84
N LYS A 121 10.27 7.99 29.57
CA LYS A 121 9.76 7.17 30.68
C LYS A 121 9.29 5.79 30.22
N ASP A 122 8.71 5.71 29.03
CA ASP A 122 8.27 4.45 28.40
C ASP A 122 8.81 4.38 26.97
N ARG A 123 9.66 3.40 26.69
CA ARG A 123 10.23 3.18 25.35
C ARG A 123 9.17 2.86 24.30
N GLY A 124 8.02 2.32 24.70
CA GLY A 124 6.87 2.11 23.81
C GLY A 124 6.33 3.40 23.20
N SER A 125 6.50 4.53 23.87
CA SER A 125 6.09 5.85 23.35
C SER A 125 6.82 6.27 22.07
N LEU A 126 8.04 5.77 21.85
CA LEU A 126 8.79 6.00 20.61
C LEU A 126 8.14 5.29 19.42
N ILE A 127 7.63 4.08 19.63
CA ILE A 127 6.91 3.32 18.59
C ILE A 127 5.58 3.99 18.27
N LEU A 128 4.83 4.38 19.29
CA LEU A 128 3.55 5.06 19.10
C LEU A 128 3.73 6.42 18.39
N SER A 129 4.81 7.14 18.69
CA SER A 129 5.19 8.36 17.98
C SER A 129 5.43 8.09 16.48
N LYS A 130 6.24 7.08 16.15
CA LYS A 130 6.47 6.66 14.76
C LYS A 130 5.18 6.26 14.05
N ALA A 131 4.31 5.50 14.71
CA ALA A 131 3.02 5.08 14.13
C ALA A 131 2.15 6.29 13.73
N ILE A 132 2.13 7.35 14.54
CA ILE A 132 1.38 8.59 14.24
C ILE A 132 2.03 9.35 13.08
N VAL A 133 3.37 9.47 13.07
CA VAL A 133 4.08 10.15 11.98
C VAL A 133 3.93 9.39 10.67
N LEU A 134 3.93 8.05 10.70
CA LEU A 134 3.66 7.22 9.53
C LEU A 134 2.22 7.36 9.03
N LEU A 135 1.24 7.58 9.90
CA LEU A 135 -0.13 7.90 9.47
C LEU A 135 -0.16 9.19 8.66
N LEU A 136 0.48 10.25 9.18
CA LEU A 136 0.58 11.53 8.48
C LEU A 136 1.32 11.38 7.15
N TYR A 137 2.41 10.61 7.13
CA TYR A 137 3.14 10.28 5.91
C TYR A 137 2.27 9.58 4.87
N THR A 138 1.51 8.55 5.27
CA THR A 138 0.60 7.82 4.39
C THR A 138 -0.44 8.76 3.79
N VAL A 139 -1.11 9.56 4.61
CA VAL A 139 -2.12 10.51 4.15
C VAL A 139 -1.52 11.54 3.20
N LEU A 140 -0.41 12.19 3.58
CA LEU A 140 0.25 13.19 2.72
C LEU A 140 0.69 12.61 1.38
N THR A 141 1.27 11.40 1.38
CA THR A 141 1.75 10.75 0.16
C THR A 141 0.59 10.34 -0.75
N LEU A 142 -0.53 9.88 -0.19
CA LEU A 142 -1.72 9.52 -0.98
C LEU A 142 -2.40 10.76 -1.58
N PHE A 143 -2.46 11.88 -0.86
CA PHE A 143 -2.96 13.14 -1.42
C PHE A 143 -2.01 13.74 -2.48
N LEU A 144 -0.70 13.63 -2.27
CA LEU A 144 0.28 13.99 -3.29
C LEU A 144 0.11 13.13 -4.54
N TYR A 145 -0.01 11.82 -4.37
CA TYR A 145 -0.28 10.88 -5.44
C TYR A 145 -1.54 11.27 -6.22
N LEU A 146 -2.65 11.55 -5.53
CA LEU A 146 -3.91 11.98 -6.14
C LEU A 146 -3.72 13.23 -7.00
N GLY A 147 -2.99 14.23 -6.51
CA GLY A 147 -2.67 15.44 -7.26
C GLY A 147 -1.84 15.17 -8.51
N ILE A 148 -0.76 14.38 -8.38
CA ILE A 148 0.10 14.00 -9.52
C ILE A 148 -0.71 13.19 -10.55
N GLN A 149 -1.51 12.22 -10.09
CA GLN A 149 -2.31 11.35 -10.95
C GLN A 149 -3.35 12.14 -11.74
N ALA A 150 -4.02 13.11 -11.12
CA ALA A 150 -4.99 13.97 -11.81
C ALA A 150 -4.31 14.80 -12.92
N VAL A 151 -3.11 15.34 -12.65
CA VAL A 151 -2.32 16.08 -13.64
C VAL A 151 -1.84 15.16 -14.77
N CYS A 152 -1.34 13.96 -14.44
CA CYS A 152 -0.88 12.98 -15.42
C CYS A 152 -2.03 12.52 -16.33
N GLN A 153 -3.21 12.24 -15.76
CA GLN A 153 -4.38 11.84 -16.53
C GLN A 153 -4.78 12.93 -17.54
N TYR A 154 -4.80 14.19 -17.09
CA TYR A 154 -5.10 15.32 -17.99
C TYR A 154 -4.05 15.44 -19.10
N ALA A 155 -2.76 15.33 -18.77
CA ALA A 155 -1.68 15.45 -19.75
C ALA A 155 -1.66 14.30 -20.78
N VAL A 156 -1.92 13.07 -20.35
CA VAL A 156 -1.78 11.85 -21.16
C VAL A 156 -3.04 11.55 -21.98
N PHE A 157 -4.23 11.73 -21.38
CA PHE A 157 -5.53 11.42 -21.99
C PHE A 157 -6.32 12.67 -22.47
N GLY A 158 -5.84 13.89 -22.19
CA GLY A 158 -6.35 15.16 -22.75
C GLY A 158 -7.64 15.71 -22.13
N ALA A 159 -8.68 14.89 -21.98
CA ALA A 159 -9.97 15.30 -21.40
C ALA A 159 -10.42 14.29 -20.34
N SER A 160 -10.22 14.64 -19.07
CA SER A 160 -10.51 13.74 -17.95
C SER A 160 -11.88 13.97 -17.34
N LYS A 161 -12.68 12.91 -17.25
CA LYS A 161 -13.78 12.83 -16.29
C LYS A 161 -13.22 12.26 -14.99
N TRP A 162 -13.69 12.76 -13.85
CA TRP A 162 -13.26 12.25 -12.56
C TRP A 162 -13.82 10.85 -12.26
N GLY A 163 -14.99 10.51 -12.82
CA GLY A 163 -15.75 9.31 -12.46
C GLY A 163 -16.75 9.60 -11.34
N ASN A 164 -17.27 8.55 -10.70
CA ASN A 164 -18.23 8.69 -9.60
C ASN A 164 -17.51 9.16 -8.33
N MET A 165 -17.71 10.44 -7.96
CA MET A 165 -17.10 11.07 -6.79
C MET A 165 -17.48 10.42 -5.45
N GLU A 166 -18.71 9.92 -5.31
CA GLU A 166 -19.16 9.28 -4.07
C GLU A 166 -18.43 7.95 -3.86
N MET A 167 -18.37 7.13 -4.91
CA MET A 167 -17.65 5.85 -4.88
C MET A 167 -16.15 6.06 -4.72
N PHE A 168 -15.61 7.08 -5.37
CA PHE A 168 -14.21 7.48 -5.24
C PHE A 168 -13.82 7.73 -3.79
N TRP A 169 -14.53 8.60 -3.07
CA TRP A 169 -14.16 8.93 -1.68
C TRP A 169 -14.34 7.75 -0.73
N ARG A 170 -15.35 6.90 -0.95
CA ARG A 170 -15.54 5.67 -0.17
C ARG A 170 -14.39 4.69 -0.38
N TYR A 171 -14.00 4.45 -1.63
CA TYR A 171 -12.87 3.60 -1.98
C TYR A 171 -11.56 4.17 -1.43
N PHE A 172 -11.24 5.42 -1.76
CA PHE A 172 -10.00 6.09 -1.37
C PHE A 172 -9.83 6.17 0.16
N GLY A 173 -10.90 6.44 0.91
CA GLY A 173 -10.87 6.44 2.36
C GLY A 173 -10.60 5.06 2.95
N THR A 174 -11.27 4.02 2.42
CA THR A 174 -11.06 2.63 2.86
C THR A 174 -9.63 2.17 2.56
N GLU A 175 -9.16 2.44 1.34
CA GLU A 175 -7.81 2.11 0.90
C GLU A 175 -6.73 2.83 1.71
N THR A 176 -6.95 4.10 2.08
CA THR A 176 -6.01 4.85 2.91
C THR A 176 -5.75 4.15 4.24
N ILE A 177 -6.81 3.61 4.86
CA ILE A 177 -6.71 2.89 6.14
C ILE A 177 -6.05 1.52 5.96
N LEU A 178 -6.36 0.80 4.86
CA LEU A 178 -5.70 -0.45 4.52
C LEU A 178 -4.19 -0.27 4.29
N HIS A 179 -3.80 0.74 3.50
CA HIS A 179 -2.41 1.09 3.24
C HIS A 179 -1.69 1.49 4.55
N TYR A 180 -2.34 2.24 5.43
CA TYR A 180 -1.79 2.55 6.74
C TYR A 180 -1.58 1.29 7.61
N SER A 181 -2.53 0.35 7.60
CA SER A 181 -2.37 -0.93 8.28
C SER A 181 -1.20 -1.73 7.72
N LEU A 182 -0.98 -1.73 6.41
CA LEU A 182 0.17 -2.37 5.79
C LEU A 182 1.48 -1.71 6.22
N VAL A 183 1.51 -0.37 6.26
CA VAL A 183 2.64 0.41 6.79
C VAL A 183 2.97 0.02 8.23
N LEU A 184 1.96 -0.16 9.10
CA LEU A 184 2.20 -0.61 10.48
C LEU A 184 2.78 -2.03 10.56
N LEU A 185 2.34 -2.94 9.68
CA LEU A 185 2.92 -4.28 9.59
C LEU A 185 4.39 -4.23 9.13
N CYS A 186 4.71 -3.41 8.15
CA CYS A 186 6.09 -3.20 7.69
C CYS A 186 6.98 -2.55 8.76
N MET A 187 6.46 -1.58 9.52
CA MET A 187 7.15 -1.03 10.68
C MET A 187 7.45 -2.11 11.72
N ALA A 188 6.46 -2.96 12.02
CA ALA A 188 6.63 -4.06 12.98
C ALA A 188 7.73 -5.03 12.53
N MET A 189 7.69 -5.49 11.28
CA MET A 189 8.75 -6.33 10.70
C MET A 189 10.12 -5.65 10.80
N ALA A 190 10.21 -4.37 10.42
CA ALA A 190 11.44 -3.60 10.43
C ALA A 190 12.10 -3.51 11.81
N ILE A 191 11.28 -3.33 12.85
CA ILE A 191 11.77 -3.20 14.23
C ILE A 191 12.10 -4.57 14.84
N ILE A 192 11.32 -5.61 14.53
CA ILE A 192 11.47 -6.96 15.09
C ILE A 192 12.66 -7.71 14.48
N LEU A 193 12.83 -7.68 13.16
CA LEU A 193 13.81 -8.50 12.44
C LEU A 193 15.27 -8.04 12.61
N LYS A 194 15.51 -6.85 13.16
CA LYS A 194 16.85 -6.26 13.39
C LYS A 194 17.76 -6.16 12.15
N SER A 195 17.24 -6.43 10.96
CA SER A 195 17.97 -6.35 9.69
C SER A 195 17.20 -5.49 8.70
N ASN A 196 17.78 -4.37 8.30
CA ASN A 196 17.18 -3.46 7.32
C ASN A 196 16.96 -4.14 5.98
N MET A 197 17.95 -4.92 5.52
CA MET A 197 17.88 -5.60 4.23
C MET A 197 16.72 -6.61 4.22
N LEU A 198 16.64 -7.50 5.22
CA LEU A 198 15.56 -8.50 5.28
C LEU A 198 14.19 -7.85 5.40
N SER A 199 14.08 -6.79 6.21
CA SER A 199 12.82 -6.08 6.41
C SER A 199 12.36 -5.36 5.16
N MET A 200 13.29 -4.77 4.40
CA MET A 200 13.00 -4.15 3.10
C MET A 200 12.51 -5.20 2.11
N THR A 201 13.23 -6.31 1.96
CA THR A 201 12.86 -7.39 1.03
C THR A 201 11.48 -7.97 1.34
N LEU A 202 11.18 -8.25 2.62
CA LEU A 202 9.86 -8.75 3.03
C LEU A 202 8.75 -7.73 2.79
N SER A 203 9.00 -6.45 3.07
CA SER A 203 8.01 -5.39 2.84
C SER A 203 7.67 -5.20 1.36
N VAL A 204 8.70 -5.25 0.50
CA VAL A 204 8.50 -5.24 -0.96
C VAL A 204 7.73 -6.49 -1.39
N CYS A 205 8.09 -7.67 -0.90
CA CYS A 205 7.39 -8.92 -1.19
C CYS A 205 5.91 -8.88 -0.78
N MET A 206 5.54 -8.20 0.31
CA MET A 206 4.14 -8.01 0.72
C MET A 206 3.32 -7.13 -0.24
N CYS A 207 4.00 -6.24 -0.98
CA CYS A 207 3.37 -5.38 -1.99
C CYS A 207 3.27 -6.10 -3.34
N LEU A 208 4.25 -6.96 -3.66
CA LEU A 208 4.18 -7.78 -4.86
C LEU A 208 3.15 -8.90 -4.68
N ASN A 209 2.51 -9.32 -5.77
CA ASN A 209 1.57 -10.44 -5.76
C ASN A 209 2.23 -11.83 -5.50
N VAL A 210 3.47 -11.85 -5.01
CA VAL A 210 4.22 -13.08 -4.65
C VAL A 210 3.50 -13.85 -3.53
N LEU A 211 2.86 -13.14 -2.59
CA LEU A 211 2.13 -13.77 -1.49
C LEU A 211 0.91 -14.59 -1.94
N ILE A 212 0.41 -14.37 -3.16
CA ILE A 212 -0.71 -15.15 -3.70
C ILE A 212 -0.33 -16.63 -3.75
N LEU A 213 0.91 -16.99 -4.08
CA LEU A 213 1.36 -18.39 -4.04
C LEU A 213 1.28 -18.98 -2.64
N VAL A 214 1.70 -18.21 -1.63
CA VAL A 214 1.67 -18.64 -0.24
C VAL A 214 0.22 -18.83 0.20
N TYR A 215 -0.68 -17.92 -0.17
CA TYR A 215 -2.10 -18.02 0.14
C TYR A 215 -2.74 -19.23 -0.52
N SER A 216 -2.46 -19.48 -1.80
CA SER A 216 -2.96 -20.67 -2.50
C SER A 216 -2.46 -21.99 -1.88
N LEU A 217 -1.21 -22.02 -1.38
CA LEU A 217 -0.69 -23.18 -0.66
C LEU A 217 -1.41 -23.38 0.69
N VAL A 218 -1.65 -22.30 1.44
CA VAL A 218 -2.38 -22.35 2.71
C VAL A 218 -3.83 -22.78 2.48
N ASP A 219 -4.50 -22.23 1.47
CA ASP A 219 -5.88 -22.58 1.11
C ASP A 219 -5.98 -24.05 0.72
N LYS A 220 -4.99 -24.59 -0.03
CA LYS A 220 -4.93 -26.01 -0.35
C LYS A 220 -4.83 -26.89 0.90
N VAL A 221 -3.94 -26.55 1.83
CA VAL A 221 -3.80 -27.29 3.09
C VAL A 221 -5.09 -27.22 3.93
N LEU A 222 -5.74 -26.06 4.00
CA LEU A 222 -7.01 -25.90 4.71
C LEU A 222 -8.14 -26.69 4.05
N HIS A 223 -8.14 -26.77 2.71
CA HIS A 223 -9.08 -27.58 1.96
C HIS A 223 -8.90 -29.07 2.23
N ASP A 224 -7.65 -29.54 2.25
CA ASP A 224 -7.28 -30.92 2.60
C ASP A 224 -7.68 -31.25 4.05
N MET A 225 -7.70 -30.25 4.95
CA MET A 225 -8.20 -30.35 6.33
C MET A 225 -9.73 -30.22 6.48
N GLY A 226 -10.47 -30.07 5.37
CA GLY A 226 -11.93 -30.07 5.35
C GLY A 226 -12.60 -28.69 5.38
N VAL A 227 -11.84 -27.59 5.35
CA VAL A 227 -12.39 -26.22 5.31
C VAL A 227 -12.54 -25.78 3.85
N LYS A 228 -13.74 -25.91 3.28
CA LYS A 228 -13.95 -25.78 1.82
C LYS A 228 -14.30 -24.37 1.31
N ASN A 229 -14.67 -23.44 2.19
CA ASN A 229 -15.13 -22.09 1.82
C ASN A 229 -14.30 -20.97 2.47
N PHE A 230 -13.02 -21.24 2.73
CA PHE A 230 -12.12 -20.27 3.33
C PHE A 230 -11.05 -19.90 2.32
N SER A 231 -10.89 -18.61 2.06
CA SER A 231 -9.76 -18.10 1.30
C SER A 231 -8.95 -17.14 2.16
N PHE A 232 -7.71 -17.52 2.42
CA PHE A 232 -6.83 -16.82 3.34
C PHE A 232 -6.55 -15.38 2.89
N ILE A 233 -6.47 -15.16 1.58
CA ILE A 233 -6.24 -13.84 0.99
C ILE A 233 -7.30 -12.83 1.45
N GLU A 234 -8.57 -13.22 1.57
CA GLU A 234 -9.67 -12.34 1.98
C GLU A 234 -9.54 -11.83 3.41
N HIS A 235 -8.71 -12.48 4.23
CA HIS A 235 -8.54 -12.16 5.64
C HIS A 235 -7.20 -11.45 5.94
N THR A 236 -6.46 -11.06 4.90
CA THR A 236 -5.20 -10.31 5.03
C THR A 236 -5.36 -8.86 4.60
N VAL A 237 -4.54 -7.96 5.17
CA VAL A 237 -4.51 -6.55 4.76
C VAL A 237 -4.11 -6.42 3.28
N SER A 238 -3.07 -7.14 2.87
CA SER A 238 -2.60 -7.14 1.46
C SER A 238 -3.69 -7.66 0.51
N GLY A 239 -4.40 -8.73 0.88
CA GLY A 239 -5.50 -9.24 0.06
C GLY A 239 -6.69 -8.28 0.01
N LYS A 240 -7.06 -7.63 1.13
CA LYS A 240 -8.13 -6.61 1.11
C LYS A 240 -7.83 -5.41 0.23
N ILE A 241 -6.56 -4.97 0.13
CA ILE A 241 -6.16 -3.92 -0.83
C ILE A 241 -6.41 -4.37 -2.28
N SER A 242 -6.09 -5.62 -2.60
CA SER A 242 -6.25 -6.11 -3.98
C SER A 242 -7.68 -6.54 -4.34
N LEU A 243 -8.49 -6.91 -3.36
CA LEU A 243 -9.84 -7.43 -3.58
C LEU A 243 -10.93 -6.37 -3.41
N LEU A 244 -10.62 -5.18 -2.88
CA LEU A 244 -11.61 -4.13 -2.73
C LEU A 244 -12.13 -3.69 -4.09
N SER A 245 -13.44 -3.80 -4.28
CA SER A 245 -14.09 -3.46 -5.55
C SER A 245 -14.09 -1.95 -5.79
N MET A 246 -14.13 -1.54 -7.06
CA MET A 246 -14.19 -0.12 -7.45
C MET A 246 -15.48 0.58 -7.01
N THR A 247 -16.55 -0.19 -6.80
CA THR A 247 -17.83 0.31 -6.28
C THR A 247 -18.18 -0.39 -4.97
N PRO A 248 -17.39 -0.15 -3.90
CA PRO A 248 -17.47 -0.95 -2.70
C PRO A 248 -18.78 -0.72 -1.96
N LYS A 249 -19.42 -1.82 -1.56
CA LYS A 249 -20.58 -1.78 -0.66
C LYS A 249 -20.13 -1.35 0.74
N ALA A 250 -21.02 -0.72 1.50
CA ALA A 250 -20.72 -0.32 2.87
C ALA A 250 -20.26 -1.50 3.75
N SER A 251 -20.83 -2.69 3.55
CA SER A 251 -20.42 -3.92 4.24
C SER A 251 -18.99 -4.36 3.91
N GLU A 252 -18.56 -4.19 2.66
CA GLU A 252 -17.20 -4.51 2.22
C GLU A 252 -16.19 -3.54 2.86
N CYS A 253 -16.52 -2.24 2.87
CA CYS A 253 -15.72 -1.22 3.55
C CYS A 253 -15.58 -1.53 5.04
N VAL A 254 -16.67 -1.83 5.75
CA VAL A 254 -16.63 -2.13 7.19
C VAL A 254 -15.79 -3.37 7.48
N ASN A 255 -15.91 -4.42 6.65
CA ASN A 255 -15.08 -5.62 6.78
C ASN A 255 -13.59 -5.30 6.59
N ALA A 256 -13.25 -4.57 5.52
CA ALA A 256 -11.87 -4.14 5.24
C ALA A 256 -11.29 -3.29 6.38
N LEU A 257 -12.06 -2.33 6.91
CA LEU A 257 -11.67 -1.49 8.04
C LEU A 257 -11.51 -2.30 9.34
N GLY A 258 -12.36 -3.30 9.57
CA GLY A 258 -12.25 -4.21 10.70
C GLY A 258 -10.93 -4.99 10.68
N ILE A 259 -10.60 -5.58 9.53
CA ILE A 259 -9.33 -6.30 9.33
C ILE A 259 -8.13 -5.35 9.49
N ALA A 260 -8.17 -4.17 8.86
CA ALA A 260 -7.11 -3.17 8.99
C ALA A 260 -6.91 -2.74 10.46
N GLY A 261 -8.00 -2.53 11.20
CA GLY A 261 -7.97 -2.17 12.61
C GLY A 261 -7.33 -3.26 13.47
N VAL A 262 -7.75 -4.51 13.31
CA VAL A 262 -7.20 -5.66 14.06
C VAL A 262 -5.70 -5.83 13.79
N PHE A 263 -5.29 -5.89 12.51
CA PHE A 263 -3.89 -6.06 12.15
C PHE A 263 -3.04 -4.85 12.58
N GLY A 264 -3.53 -3.63 12.41
CA GLY A 264 -2.83 -2.42 12.85
C GLY A 264 -2.60 -2.36 14.36
N ILE A 265 -3.63 -2.68 15.16
CA ILE A 265 -3.52 -2.73 16.63
C ILE A 265 -2.53 -3.82 17.06
N LEU A 266 -2.64 -5.03 16.49
CA LEU A 266 -1.73 -6.13 16.78
C LEU A 266 -0.28 -5.78 16.41
N ALA A 267 -0.06 -5.16 15.24
CA ALA A 267 1.25 -4.72 14.79
C ALA A 267 1.89 -3.72 15.78
N ILE A 268 1.14 -2.69 16.19
CA ILE A 268 1.62 -1.71 17.18
C ILE A 268 1.91 -2.41 18.51
N PHE A 269 0.99 -3.23 19.00
CA PHE A 269 1.12 -3.92 20.28
C PHE A 269 2.37 -4.82 20.32
N LEU A 270 2.55 -5.69 19.31
CA LEU A 270 3.72 -6.56 19.19
C LEU A 270 5.02 -5.74 19.12
N THR A 271 5.02 -4.67 18.32
CA THR A 271 6.20 -3.80 18.17
C THR A 271 6.56 -3.14 19.49
N VAL A 272 5.58 -2.61 20.24
CA VAL A 272 5.79 -2.01 21.56
C VAL A 272 6.33 -3.02 22.55
N LEU A 273 5.77 -4.24 22.59
CA LEU A 273 6.24 -5.31 23.49
C LEU A 273 7.70 -5.68 23.22
N VAL A 274 8.05 -5.92 21.96
CA VAL A 274 9.41 -6.26 21.55
C VAL A 274 10.37 -5.11 21.85
N PHE A 275 9.98 -3.88 21.51
CA PHE A 275 10.83 -2.71 21.67
C PHE A 275 11.09 -2.34 23.14
N ARG A 276 10.11 -2.54 24.04
CA ARG A 276 10.29 -2.34 25.48
C ARG A 276 11.34 -3.28 26.09
N ARG A 277 11.38 -4.53 25.61
CA ARG A 277 12.32 -5.56 26.09
C ARG A 277 13.66 -5.56 25.36
N ARG A 278 13.83 -4.68 24.37
CA ARG A 278 15.03 -4.62 23.55
C ARG A 278 16.15 -3.90 24.29
N ASP A 279 17.29 -4.57 24.37
CA ASP A 279 18.55 -3.96 24.77
C ASP A 279 19.03 -2.99 23.67
N ILE A 280 19.46 -1.80 24.09
CA ILE A 280 19.82 -0.64 23.26
C ILE A 280 21.27 -0.25 23.53
#